data_AF-A0A839H1X1-F1
#
_entry.id   AF-A0A839H1X1-F1
#
_cell.length_a   1.000
_cell.length_b   1.000
_cell.length_c   1.000
_cell.angle_alpha   90.00
_cell.angle_beta   90.00
_cell.angle_gamma   90.00
#
_symmetry.space_group_name_H-M   'P 1'
#
loop_
_entity.id
_entity.type
_entity.pdbx_description
1 polymer ?
#
loop_
_entity_poly.entity_id
_entity_poly.type
_entity_poly.pdbx_seq_one_letter_code
_entity_poly.pdbx_strand_id
1 'polypeptide(L)'
;MRTLDQDEKDFLTVIINYYKNGQFTNLASIVDRHLQDIDICLDYKNKTAEVKFDYTKFITNTNLLYKVQEISLILMKYVRLLQYLQGQDYLYLYQVAQTSTTNRYGQLISGNQSISYKIQDPHISSLLVDYSFRDIVLDQPLIDFVNAGYRSLEQVRHEQNVEIAQNSLFKANISIIVALFIGAISIGISWYFAQNQGTTAIDESQFQSIRKKLDESNVNLTKLADEISKQKLPDTVKTIIMTPVRIKK
;
A
#
# COMPACT_ATOMS: atom_id res chain seq x y z
N MET A 1 -0.15 3.25 -9.19
CA MET A 1 -1.18 2.20 -9.03
C MET A 1 -2.45 2.81 -8.47
N ARG A 2 -3.63 2.44 -8.99
CA ARG A 2 -4.91 2.93 -8.45
C ARG A 2 -5.18 2.38 -7.05
N THR A 3 -6.08 3.02 -6.32
CA THR A 3 -6.60 2.47 -5.06
C THR A 3 -7.38 1.19 -5.34
N LEU A 4 -7.05 0.14 -4.57
CA LEU A 4 -7.76 -1.14 -4.60
C LEU A 4 -8.78 -1.19 -3.46
N ASP A 5 -9.93 -1.80 -3.72
CA ASP A 5 -10.89 -2.11 -2.67
C ASP A 5 -10.48 -3.38 -1.89
N GLN A 6 -11.25 -3.73 -0.84
CA GLN A 6 -10.88 -4.84 0.04
C GLN A 6 -10.88 -6.18 -0.68
N ASP A 7 -11.88 -6.47 -1.52
CA ASP A 7 -11.94 -7.78 -2.20
C ASP A 7 -10.80 -7.93 -3.21
N GLU A 8 -10.39 -6.83 -3.86
CA GLU A 8 -9.23 -6.82 -4.77
C GLU A 8 -7.92 -7.07 -4.00
N LYS A 9 -7.77 -6.48 -2.82
CA LYS A 9 -6.64 -6.76 -1.93
C LYS A 9 -6.64 -8.21 -1.47
N ASP A 10 -7.79 -8.75 -1.08
CA ASP A 10 -7.89 -10.14 -0.65
C ASP A 10 -7.55 -11.10 -1.79
N PHE A 11 -7.99 -10.79 -3.00
CA PHE A 11 -7.63 -11.53 -4.21
C PHE A 11 -6.11 -11.52 -4.47
N LEU A 12 -5.46 -10.35 -4.41
CA LEU A 12 -4.00 -10.27 -4.59
C LEU A 12 -3.23 -10.93 -3.47
N THR A 13 -3.69 -10.83 -2.22
CA THR A 13 -3.08 -11.51 -1.07
C THR A 13 -3.02 -13.01 -1.31
N VAL A 14 -4.10 -13.59 -1.83
CA VAL A 14 -4.16 -15.02 -2.16
C VAL A 14 -3.16 -15.39 -3.25
N ILE A 15 -3.10 -14.60 -4.33
CA ILE A 15 -2.13 -14.79 -5.42
C ILE A 15 -0.69 -14.75 -4.89
N ILE A 16 -0.34 -13.73 -4.09
CA ILE A 16 1.00 -13.59 -3.50
C ILE A 16 1.31 -14.79 -2.60
N ASN A 17 0.35 -15.29 -1.82
CA ASN A 17 0.55 -16.44 -0.94
C ASN A 17 0.82 -17.72 -1.74
N TYR A 18 0.06 -17.98 -2.82
CA TYR A 18 0.34 -19.10 -3.72
C TYR A 18 1.77 -19.02 -4.29
N TYR A 19 2.16 -17.84 -4.77
CA TYR A 19 3.51 -17.61 -5.29
C TYR A 19 4.61 -17.85 -4.24
N LYS A 20 4.45 -17.32 -3.02
CA LYS A 20 5.41 -17.52 -1.91
C LYS A 20 5.58 -19.00 -1.55
N ASN A 21 4.54 -19.81 -1.77
CA ASN A 21 4.56 -21.26 -1.54
C ASN A 21 5.04 -22.06 -2.76
N GLY A 22 5.52 -21.39 -3.83
CA GLY A 22 5.99 -22.05 -5.05
C GLY A 22 4.89 -22.70 -5.89
N GLN A 23 3.63 -22.28 -5.69
CA GLN A 23 2.48 -22.82 -6.41
C GLN A 23 2.13 -21.91 -7.58
N PHE A 24 1.98 -22.51 -8.77
CA PHE A 24 1.36 -21.82 -9.90
C PHE A 24 -0.12 -21.58 -9.59
N THR A 25 -0.61 -20.40 -9.96
CA THR A 25 -1.99 -20.01 -9.71
C THR A 25 -2.61 -19.41 -10.96
N ASN A 26 -3.91 -19.61 -11.09
CA ASN A 26 -4.74 -19.05 -12.13
C ASN A 26 -6.07 -18.58 -11.52
N LEU A 27 -6.84 -17.80 -12.29
CA LEU A 27 -8.11 -17.27 -11.81
C LEU A 27 -9.05 -18.38 -11.30
N ALA A 28 -9.16 -19.50 -12.02
CA ALA A 28 -9.99 -20.65 -11.65
C ALA A 28 -9.64 -21.18 -10.23
N SER A 29 -8.36 -21.35 -9.93
CA SER A 29 -7.89 -21.84 -8.63
C SER A 29 -8.17 -20.88 -7.46
N ILE A 30 -8.19 -19.57 -7.72
CA ILE A 30 -8.40 -18.55 -6.68
C ILE A 30 -9.88 -18.41 -6.36
N VAL A 31 -10.72 -18.46 -7.40
CA VAL A 31 -12.17 -18.28 -7.24
C VAL A 31 -12.88 -19.53 -6.76
N ASP A 32 -12.23 -20.70 -6.84
CA ASP A 32 -12.82 -21.99 -6.44
C ASP A 32 -13.45 -21.97 -5.04
N ARG A 33 -12.83 -21.25 -4.09
CA ARG A 33 -13.35 -21.07 -2.72
C ARG A 33 -14.73 -20.38 -2.64
N HIS A 34 -15.14 -19.69 -3.70
CA HIS A 34 -16.44 -19.00 -3.80
C HIS A 34 -17.50 -19.85 -4.53
N LEU A 35 -17.12 -21.04 -5.03
CA LEU A 35 -17.92 -21.87 -5.93
C LEU A 35 -18.39 -23.18 -5.28
N GLN A 36 -18.73 -23.13 -3.99
CA GLN A 36 -19.32 -24.29 -3.31
C GLN A 36 -20.63 -24.70 -4.00
N ASP A 37 -20.74 -25.97 -4.40
CA ASP A 37 -21.87 -26.54 -5.14
C ASP A 37 -22.15 -25.87 -6.50
N ILE A 38 -21.13 -25.20 -7.07
CA ILE A 38 -21.23 -24.42 -8.29
C ILE A 38 -20.02 -24.72 -9.18
N ASP A 39 -20.26 -24.79 -10.49
CA ASP A 39 -19.22 -24.87 -11.51
C ASP A 39 -19.32 -23.70 -12.49
N ILE A 40 -18.18 -23.23 -12.96
CA ILE A 40 -18.06 -22.41 -14.16
C ILE A 40 -17.60 -23.30 -15.29
N CYS A 41 -18.40 -23.37 -16.35
CA CYS A 41 -18.10 -24.11 -17.57
C CYS A 41 -17.71 -23.13 -18.67
N LEU A 42 -16.60 -23.38 -19.34
CA LEU A 42 -16.04 -22.58 -20.41
C LEU A 42 -16.01 -23.38 -21.70
N ASP A 43 -16.50 -22.79 -22.78
CA ASP A 43 -16.36 -23.30 -24.13
C ASP A 43 -15.43 -22.38 -24.91
N TYR A 44 -14.22 -22.86 -25.20
CA TYR A 44 -13.19 -22.10 -25.89
C TYR A 44 -13.47 -21.95 -27.38
N LYS A 45 -14.21 -22.91 -27.97
CA LYS A 45 -14.54 -22.88 -29.40
C LYS A 45 -15.59 -21.81 -29.66
N ASN A 46 -16.63 -21.77 -28.84
CA ASN A 46 -17.73 -20.83 -28.98
C ASN A 46 -17.53 -19.53 -28.18
N LYS A 47 -16.45 -19.43 -27.39
CA LYS A 47 -16.17 -18.31 -26.48
C LYS A 47 -17.33 -18.01 -25.52
N THR A 48 -17.97 -19.06 -25.00
CA THR A 48 -19.11 -18.94 -24.09
C THR A 48 -18.77 -19.43 -22.69
N ALA A 49 -19.42 -18.84 -21.69
CA ALA A 49 -19.32 -19.25 -20.31
C ALA A 49 -20.71 -19.54 -19.72
N GLU A 50 -20.79 -20.56 -18.87
CA GLU A 50 -22.00 -20.96 -18.15
C GLU A 50 -21.69 -21.18 -16.67
N VAL A 51 -22.65 -20.83 -15.81
CA VAL A 51 -22.62 -21.13 -14.39
C VAL A 51 -23.60 -22.27 -14.12
N LYS A 52 -23.11 -23.37 -13.55
CA LYS A 52 -23.90 -24.55 -13.22
C LYS A 52 -24.02 -24.68 -11.71
N PHE A 53 -25.24 -24.88 -11.23
CA PHE A 53 -25.55 -25.03 -9.81
C PHE A 53 -26.02 -26.45 -9.52
N ASP A 54 -25.67 -27.00 -8.36
CA ASP A 54 -26.21 -28.28 -7.92
C ASP A 54 -27.74 -28.19 -7.82
N TYR A 55 -28.43 -29.05 -8.57
CA TYR A 55 -29.88 -29.03 -8.62
C TYR A 55 -30.50 -29.27 -7.24
N THR A 56 -30.00 -30.22 -6.46
CA THR A 56 -30.57 -30.60 -5.16
C THR A 56 -30.43 -29.48 -4.13
N LYS A 57 -29.35 -28.68 -4.23
CA LYS A 57 -29.10 -27.56 -3.32
C LYS A 57 -29.86 -26.29 -3.72
N PHE A 58 -30.09 -26.08 -5.01
CA PHE A 58 -30.59 -24.80 -5.52
C PHE A 58 -32.02 -24.84 -6.09
N ILE A 59 -32.67 -26.00 -6.21
CA ILE A 59 -34.03 -26.11 -6.77
C ILE A 59 -35.08 -25.26 -6.04
N THR A 60 -35.00 -25.18 -4.71
CA THR A 60 -35.93 -24.38 -3.88
C THR A 60 -35.42 -22.96 -3.62
N ASN A 61 -34.25 -22.60 -4.15
CA ASN A 61 -33.62 -21.32 -3.88
C ASN A 61 -34.27 -20.23 -4.74
N THR A 62 -35.14 -19.43 -4.14
CA THR A 62 -35.82 -18.30 -4.79
C THR A 62 -34.86 -17.19 -5.26
N ASN A 63 -33.60 -17.21 -4.81
CA ASN A 63 -32.59 -16.19 -5.09
C ASN A 63 -31.47 -16.68 -6.03
N LEU A 64 -31.71 -17.74 -6.79
CA LEU A 64 -30.72 -18.29 -7.73
C LEU A 64 -30.18 -17.24 -8.71
N LEU A 65 -31.05 -16.36 -9.22
CA LEU A 65 -30.63 -15.26 -10.10
C LEU A 65 -29.67 -14.28 -9.43
N TYR A 66 -29.90 -13.93 -8.15
CA TYR A 66 -28.99 -13.08 -7.41
C TYR A 66 -27.63 -13.75 -7.23
N LYS A 67 -27.60 -15.06 -7.01
CA LYS A 67 -26.34 -15.80 -6.89
C LYS A 67 -25.56 -15.83 -8.20
N VAL A 68 -26.24 -16.01 -9.34
CA VAL A 68 -25.64 -15.89 -10.68
C VAL A 68 -25.02 -14.50 -10.86
N GLN A 69 -25.74 -13.44 -10.48
CA GLN A 69 -25.25 -12.06 -10.58
C GLN A 69 -24.03 -11.81 -9.69
N GLU A 70 -24.07 -12.28 -8.43
CA GLU A 70 -22.96 -12.17 -7.48
C GLU A 70 -21.68 -12.81 -8.04
N ILE A 71 -21.78 -14.05 -8.52
CA ILE A 71 -20.64 -14.78 -9.08
C ILE A 71 -20.11 -14.10 -10.34
N SER A 72 -21.01 -13.67 -11.23
CA SER A 72 -20.62 -12.96 -12.45
C SER A 72 -19.89 -11.66 -12.14
N LEU A 73 -20.34 -10.93 -11.11
CA LEU A 73 -19.72 -9.69 -10.65
C LEU A 73 -18.31 -9.95 -10.09
N ILE A 74 -18.15 -10.95 -9.23
CA ILE A 74 -16.85 -11.32 -8.64
C ILE A 74 -15.86 -11.71 -9.75
N LEU A 75 -16.28 -12.59 -10.66
CA LEU A 75 -15.46 -13.03 -11.77
C LEU A 75 -15.02 -11.85 -12.66
N MET A 76 -15.97 -10.98 -13.04
CA MET A 76 -15.67 -9.79 -13.83
C MET A 76 -14.69 -8.85 -13.12
N LYS A 77 -14.88 -8.62 -11.82
CA LYS A 77 -14.02 -7.76 -11.01
C LYS A 77 -12.58 -8.27 -11.01
N TYR A 78 -12.38 -9.57 -10.78
CA TYR A 78 -11.06 -10.18 -10.78
C TYR A 78 -10.41 -10.21 -12.16
N VAL A 79 -11.16 -10.53 -13.22
CA VAL A 79 -10.67 -10.45 -14.60
C VAL A 79 -10.20 -9.03 -14.92
N ARG A 80 -10.99 -8.00 -14.60
CA ARG A 80 -10.62 -6.60 -14.85
C ARG A 80 -9.39 -6.19 -14.05
N LEU A 81 -9.26 -6.66 -12.81
CA LEU A 81 -8.07 -6.42 -12.01
C LEU A 81 -6.84 -7.07 -12.65
N LEU A 82 -6.93 -8.32 -13.11
CA LEU A 82 -5.83 -9.00 -13.82
C LEU A 82 -5.45 -8.25 -15.10
N GLN A 83 -6.42 -7.80 -15.90
CA GLN A 83 -6.19 -6.97 -17.08
C GLN A 83 -5.44 -5.68 -16.77
N TYR A 84 -5.89 -4.97 -15.72
CA TYR A 84 -5.25 -3.75 -15.27
C TYR A 84 -3.80 -4.00 -14.85
N LEU A 85 -3.55 -5.03 -14.04
CA LEU A 85 -2.22 -5.36 -13.55
C LEU A 85 -1.29 -5.79 -14.70
N GLN A 86 -1.80 -6.59 -15.63
CA GLN A 86 -1.06 -6.96 -16.83
C GLN A 86 -0.71 -5.73 -17.67
N GLY A 87 -1.67 -4.81 -17.89
CA GLY A 87 -1.44 -3.58 -18.64
C GLY A 87 -0.56 -2.54 -17.93
N GLN A 88 -0.10 -2.84 -16.71
CA GLN A 88 0.84 -2.03 -15.94
C GLN A 88 2.13 -2.80 -15.63
N ASP A 89 2.37 -3.91 -16.33
CA ASP A 89 3.55 -4.77 -16.20
C ASP A 89 3.77 -5.31 -14.76
N TYR A 90 2.70 -5.45 -13.97
CA TYR A 90 2.77 -6.03 -12.63
C TYR A 90 2.72 -7.55 -12.62
N LEU A 91 2.17 -8.15 -13.68
CA LEU A 91 2.07 -9.58 -13.86
C LEU A 91 1.98 -9.93 -15.35
N TYR A 92 2.26 -11.19 -15.66
CA TYR A 92 2.11 -11.78 -16.98
C TYR A 92 1.15 -12.95 -16.90
N LEU A 93 0.31 -13.09 -17.92
CA LEU A 93 -0.63 -14.20 -18.05
C LEU A 93 -0.25 -15.04 -19.27
N TYR A 94 0.02 -16.32 -19.05
CA TYR A 94 0.37 -17.25 -20.12
C TYR A 94 -0.41 -18.55 -19.98
N GLN A 95 -0.56 -19.26 -21.10
CA GLN A 95 -1.21 -20.56 -21.12
C GLN A 95 -0.23 -21.56 -21.71
N VAL A 96 0.20 -22.54 -20.91
CA VAL A 96 1.18 -23.55 -21.33
C VAL A 96 0.61 -24.47 -22.39
N ALA A 97 -0.61 -24.97 -22.18
CA ALA A 97 -1.28 -25.85 -23.12
C ALA A 97 -2.81 -25.69 -22.99
N GLN A 98 -3.49 -25.88 -24.12
CA GLN A 98 -4.93 -26.07 -24.14
C GLN A 98 -5.22 -27.51 -24.55
N THR A 99 -5.61 -28.33 -23.58
CA THR A 99 -5.83 -29.77 -23.80
C THR A 99 -7.26 -30.11 -24.22
N SER A 100 -8.21 -29.18 -24.06
CA SER A 100 -9.63 -29.39 -24.35
C SER A 100 -10.29 -28.15 -24.97
N THR A 101 -11.32 -28.38 -25.78
CA THR A 101 -12.21 -27.33 -26.31
C THR A 101 -13.17 -26.77 -25.26
N THR A 102 -13.34 -27.49 -24.15
CA THR A 102 -14.15 -27.07 -23.00
C THR A 102 -13.42 -27.36 -21.70
N ASN A 103 -13.51 -26.47 -20.72
CA ASN A 103 -13.01 -26.72 -19.36
C ASN A 103 -14.06 -26.33 -18.33
N ARG A 104 -13.95 -26.89 -17.13
CA ARG A 104 -14.75 -26.49 -15.97
C ARG A 104 -13.89 -26.35 -14.72
N TYR A 105 -14.29 -25.46 -13.82
CA TYR A 105 -13.73 -25.32 -12.47
C TYR A 105 -14.84 -24.97 -11.49
N GLY A 106 -14.62 -25.22 -10.21
CA GLY A 106 -15.63 -25.15 -9.17
C GLY A 106 -15.78 -26.47 -8.42
N GLN A 107 -16.77 -26.50 -7.54
CA GLN A 107 -16.95 -27.57 -6.56
C GLN A 107 -18.24 -28.35 -6.79
N LEU A 108 -18.79 -28.35 -8.01
CA LEU A 108 -19.95 -29.19 -8.32
C LEU A 108 -19.51 -30.65 -8.51
N ILE A 109 -20.21 -31.57 -7.84
CA ILE A 109 -19.95 -33.01 -7.96
C ILE A 109 -20.21 -33.45 -9.41
N SER A 110 -19.19 -34.04 -10.04
CA SER A 110 -19.30 -34.52 -11.42
C SER A 110 -20.37 -35.61 -11.54
N GLY A 111 -21.24 -35.47 -12.54
CA GLY A 111 -22.34 -36.42 -12.80
C GLY A 111 -23.66 -36.08 -12.12
N ASN A 112 -23.71 -35.11 -11.19
CA ASN A 112 -24.97 -34.64 -10.61
C ASN A 112 -25.80 -33.84 -11.61
N GLN A 113 -27.12 -33.84 -11.42
CA GLN A 113 -28.01 -32.93 -12.14
C GLN A 113 -27.69 -31.48 -11.76
N SER A 114 -27.71 -30.59 -12.75
CA SER A 114 -27.35 -29.19 -12.56
C SER A 114 -28.34 -28.24 -13.23
N ILE A 115 -28.58 -27.09 -12.61
CA ILE A 115 -29.26 -25.96 -13.24
C ILE A 115 -28.20 -25.09 -13.91
N SER A 116 -28.29 -24.87 -15.23
CA SER A 116 -27.30 -24.09 -15.99
C SER A 116 -27.83 -22.70 -16.34
N TYR A 117 -27.00 -21.68 -16.13
CA TYR A 117 -27.23 -20.31 -16.55
C TYR A 117 -26.09 -19.84 -17.45
N LYS A 118 -26.43 -19.51 -18.70
CA LYS A 118 -25.47 -18.92 -19.63
C LYS A 118 -25.22 -17.45 -19.29
N ILE A 119 -23.94 -17.07 -19.27
CA ILE A 119 -23.55 -15.65 -19.19
C ILE A 119 -23.88 -15.03 -20.55
N GLN A 120 -24.89 -14.15 -20.56
CA GLN A 120 -25.45 -13.60 -21.81
C GLN A 120 -24.52 -12.57 -22.47
N ASP A 121 -23.70 -11.89 -21.69
CA ASP A 121 -22.73 -10.92 -22.20
C ASP A 121 -21.57 -11.65 -22.90
N PRO A 122 -21.42 -11.51 -24.24
CA PRO A 122 -20.38 -12.21 -24.99
C PRO A 122 -18.98 -11.69 -24.66
N HIS A 123 -18.84 -10.41 -24.31
CA HIS A 123 -17.56 -9.82 -23.96
C HIS A 123 -17.06 -10.41 -22.64
N ILE A 124 -17.93 -10.47 -21.61
CA ILE A 124 -17.60 -11.10 -20.33
C ILE A 124 -17.27 -12.59 -20.54
N SER A 125 -18.08 -13.31 -21.33
CA SER A 125 -17.82 -14.72 -21.62
C SER A 125 -16.45 -14.94 -22.27
N SER A 126 -16.09 -14.11 -23.27
CA SER A 126 -14.77 -14.19 -23.91
C SER A 126 -13.66 -13.94 -22.91
N LEU A 127 -13.81 -12.94 -22.04
CA LEU A 127 -12.80 -12.65 -21.03
C LEU A 127 -12.61 -13.80 -20.04
N LEU A 128 -13.68 -14.44 -19.59
CA LEU A 128 -13.55 -15.61 -18.71
C LEU A 128 -12.82 -16.75 -19.41
N VAL A 129 -13.18 -17.02 -20.67
CA VAL A 129 -12.48 -18.01 -21.49
C VAL A 129 -10.99 -17.68 -21.63
N ASP A 130 -10.66 -16.42 -21.84
CA ASP A 130 -9.29 -15.98 -22.08
C ASP A 130 -8.44 -15.93 -20.81
N TYR A 131 -9.03 -15.75 -19.62
CA TYR A 131 -8.28 -15.49 -18.37
C TYR A 131 -8.37 -16.62 -17.34
N SER A 132 -9.43 -17.46 -17.32
CA SER A 132 -9.68 -18.38 -16.20
C SER A 132 -8.56 -19.40 -15.95
N PHE A 133 -7.94 -19.92 -17.01
CA PHE A 133 -6.91 -20.95 -16.93
C PHE A 133 -5.53 -20.46 -17.39
N ARG A 134 -5.32 -19.14 -17.48
CA ARG A 134 -3.97 -18.61 -17.67
C ARG A 134 -3.24 -18.59 -16.34
N ASP A 135 -2.02 -19.11 -16.36
CA ASP A 135 -1.13 -19.04 -15.22
C ASP A 135 -0.67 -17.60 -15.01
N ILE A 136 -0.72 -17.18 -13.75
CA ILE A 136 -0.36 -15.84 -13.30
C ILE A 136 1.11 -15.88 -12.86
N VAL A 137 1.95 -15.15 -13.59
CA VAL A 137 3.35 -14.92 -13.24
C VAL A 137 3.47 -13.51 -12.68
N LEU A 138 3.98 -13.39 -11.47
CA LEU A 138 4.11 -12.10 -10.81
C LEU A 138 5.45 -11.46 -11.15
N ASP A 139 5.43 -10.14 -11.30
CA ASP A 139 6.64 -9.34 -11.32
C ASP A 139 6.92 -8.75 -9.92
N GLN A 140 8.18 -8.43 -9.65
CA GLN A 140 8.65 -7.92 -8.37
C GLN A 140 7.91 -6.65 -7.92
N PRO A 141 7.58 -5.68 -8.79
CA PRO A 141 6.87 -4.47 -8.37
C PRO A 141 5.51 -4.74 -7.71
N LEU A 142 4.81 -5.81 -8.11
CA LEU A 142 3.52 -6.19 -7.50
C LEU A 142 3.75 -6.79 -6.11
N ILE A 143 4.76 -7.64 -5.98
CA ILE A 143 5.15 -8.26 -4.71
C ILE A 143 5.50 -7.17 -3.70
N ASP A 144 6.30 -6.19 -4.11
CA ASP A 144 6.71 -5.06 -3.26
C ASP A 144 5.51 -4.21 -2.85
N PHE A 145 4.60 -3.93 -3.78
CA PHE A 145 3.37 -3.17 -3.50
C PHE A 145 2.47 -3.86 -2.46
N VAL A 146 2.27 -5.17 -2.60
CA VAL A 146 1.46 -5.94 -1.64
C VAL A 146 2.17 -6.03 -0.28
N ASN A 147 3.47 -6.30 -0.25
CA ASN A 147 4.26 -6.35 0.98
C ASN A 147 4.32 -4.98 1.70
N ALA A 148 4.24 -3.88 0.96
CA ALA A 148 4.13 -2.53 1.52
C ALA A 148 2.73 -2.19 2.08
N GLY A 149 1.78 -3.12 2.04
CA GLY A 149 0.41 -2.91 2.51
C GLY A 149 -0.44 -2.12 1.52
N TYR A 150 -0.25 -2.36 0.22
CA TYR A 150 -0.98 -1.67 -0.87
C TYR A 150 -0.71 -0.17 -0.94
N ARG A 151 0.48 0.25 -0.49
CA ARG A 151 1.00 1.61 -0.63
C ARG A 151 1.98 1.66 -1.79
N SER A 152 1.89 2.72 -2.59
CA SER A 152 2.85 2.92 -3.68
C SER A 152 4.25 3.16 -3.12
N LEU A 153 5.28 2.83 -3.89
CA LEU A 153 6.67 3.08 -3.52
C LEU A 153 6.92 4.57 -3.22
N GLU A 154 6.23 5.47 -3.94
CA GLU A 154 6.26 6.91 -3.69
C GLU A 154 5.63 7.28 -2.35
N GLN A 155 4.51 6.67 -1.97
CA GLN A 155 3.87 6.87 -0.66
C GLN A 155 4.77 6.39 0.47
N VAL A 156 5.36 5.19 0.33
CA VAL A 156 6.30 4.65 1.32
C VAL A 156 7.52 5.57 1.48
N ARG A 157 8.12 6.01 0.35
CA ARG A 157 9.24 6.97 0.39
C ARG A 157 8.85 8.30 1.01
N HIS A 158 7.65 8.79 0.72
CA HIS A 158 7.16 10.02 1.31
C HIS A 158 7.01 9.88 2.82
N GLU A 159 6.34 8.84 3.31
CA GLU A 159 6.17 8.56 4.74
C GLU A 159 7.51 8.44 5.47
N GLN A 160 8.47 7.72 4.90
CA GLN A 160 9.83 7.62 5.46
C GLN A 160 10.54 8.97 5.55
N ASN A 161 10.41 9.81 4.50
CA ASN A 161 10.99 11.15 4.50
C ASN A 161 10.34 12.05 5.57
N VAL A 162 9.02 11.93 5.76
CA VAL A 162 8.31 12.67 6.83
C VAL A 162 8.80 12.21 8.21
N GLU A 163 8.97 10.91 8.43
CA GLU A 163 9.47 10.38 9.70
C GLU A 163 10.91 10.84 9.99
N ILE A 164 11.80 10.77 9.01
CA ILE A 164 13.19 11.25 9.12
C ILE A 164 13.21 12.75 9.40
N ALA A 165 12.35 13.53 8.75
CA ALA A 165 12.22 14.96 8.98
C ALA A 165 11.76 15.26 10.43
N GLN A 166 10.75 14.55 10.93
CA GLN A 166 10.28 14.69 12.32
C GLN A 166 11.36 14.35 13.34
N ASN A 167 12.09 13.25 13.14
CA ASN A 167 13.19 12.85 14.02
C ASN A 167 14.34 13.87 14.00
N SER A 168 14.62 14.45 12.83
CA SER A 168 15.62 15.51 12.69
C SER A 168 15.19 16.78 13.41
N LEU A 169 13.92 17.17 13.31
CA LEU A 169 13.36 18.31 14.05
C LEU A 169 13.39 18.11 15.57
N PHE A 170 13.12 16.89 16.06
CA PHE A 170 13.21 16.59 17.48
C PHE A 170 14.64 16.72 18.01
N LYS A 171 15.64 16.17 17.30
CA LYS A 171 17.06 16.32 17.65
C LYS A 171 17.52 17.77 17.61
N ALA A 172 17.06 18.52 16.61
CA ALA A 172 17.28 19.96 16.50
C ALA A 172 16.76 20.72 17.74
N ASN A 173 15.53 20.46 18.17
CA ASN A 173 14.96 21.10 19.37
C ASN A 173 15.76 20.79 20.64
N ILE A 174 16.20 19.53 20.82
CA ILE A 174 17.09 19.17 21.94
C ILE A 174 18.40 19.96 21.87
N SER A 175 19.00 20.11 20.68
CA SER A 175 20.25 20.85 20.54
C SER A 175 20.13 22.32 20.95
N ILE A 176 18.99 22.96 20.63
CA ILE A 176 18.69 24.33 21.03
C ILE A 176 18.55 24.41 22.56
N ILE A 177 17.80 23.48 23.17
CA ILE A 177 17.62 23.45 24.62
C ILE A 177 18.96 23.28 25.34
N VAL A 178 19.81 22.36 24.88
CA VAL A 178 21.16 22.14 25.44
C VAL A 178 22.03 23.39 25.29
N ALA A 179 22.01 24.04 24.12
CA ALA A 179 22.76 25.26 23.88
C ALA A 179 22.32 26.41 24.81
N LEU A 180 21.02 26.57 25.02
CA LEU A 180 20.45 27.54 25.96
C LEU A 180 20.86 27.22 27.40
N PHE A 181 20.84 25.95 27.80
CA PHE A 181 21.23 25.53 29.15
C PHE A 181 22.71 25.79 29.43
N ILE A 182 23.60 25.44 28.49
CA ILE A 182 25.04 25.73 28.58
C ILE A 182 25.29 27.24 28.65
N GLY A 183 24.57 28.03 27.84
CA GLY A 183 24.64 29.49 27.88
C GLY A 183 24.23 30.04 29.25
N ALA A 184 23.12 29.56 29.81
CA ALA A 184 22.63 29.98 31.12
C ALA A 184 23.60 29.63 32.26
N ILE A 185 24.17 28.41 32.25
CA ILE A 185 25.19 28.00 33.23
C ILE A 185 26.42 28.90 33.12
N SER A 186 26.88 29.20 31.91
CA SER A 186 28.06 30.06 31.68
C SER A 186 27.86 31.46 32.25
N ILE A 187 26.67 32.03 32.08
CA ILE A 187 26.29 33.33 32.66
C ILE A 187 26.26 33.24 34.20
N GLY A 188 25.67 32.19 34.75
CA GLY A 188 25.59 31.98 36.21
C GLY A 188 26.96 31.82 36.87
N ILE A 189 27.86 31.05 36.25
CA ILE A 189 29.26 30.89 36.69
C ILE A 189 29.97 32.25 36.65
N SER A 190 29.83 32.99 35.54
CA SER A 190 30.41 34.33 35.39
C SER A 190 29.93 35.30 36.48
N TRP A 191 28.64 35.26 36.82
CA TRP A 191 28.07 36.09 37.89
C TRP A 191 28.62 35.73 39.27
N TYR A 192 28.72 34.44 39.58
CA TYR A 192 29.31 33.94 40.84
C TYR A 192 30.79 34.35 40.99
N PHE A 193 31.58 34.25 39.92
CA PHE A 193 32.98 34.68 39.94
C PHE A 193 33.14 36.20 40.05
N ALA A 194 32.32 36.99 39.34
CA ALA A 194 32.33 38.45 39.44
C ALA A 194 31.98 38.97 40.84
N GLN A 195 31.19 38.21 41.61
CA GLN A 195 30.83 38.54 42.99
C GLN A 195 31.93 38.18 44.00
N ASN A 196 32.71 37.13 43.75
CA ASN A 196 33.70 36.59 44.70
C ASN A 196 35.15 37.00 44.43
N GLN A 197 35.50 37.43 43.21
CA GLN A 197 36.83 37.92 42.86
C GLN A 197 36.68 39.25 42.13
N GLY A 198 37.07 40.35 42.78
CA GLY A 198 37.05 41.67 42.18
C GLY A 198 37.84 41.68 40.88
N THR A 199 37.12 41.89 39.77
CA THR A 199 37.55 41.87 38.37
C THR A 199 37.83 40.48 37.77
N THR A 200 36.97 40.07 36.82
CA THR A 200 37.32 40.12 35.40
C THR A 200 36.05 40.33 34.58
N ALA A 201 36.12 41.28 33.65
CA ALA A 201 35.11 41.50 32.63
C ALA A 201 34.82 40.19 31.89
N ILE A 202 33.55 39.98 31.53
CA ILE A 202 33.11 38.90 30.63
C ILE A 202 34.09 38.84 29.47
N ASP A 203 34.78 37.71 29.28
CA ASP A 203 35.64 37.53 28.12
C ASP A 203 34.73 37.46 26.89
N GLU A 204 34.65 38.60 26.19
CA GLU A 204 33.87 38.80 24.97
C GLU A 204 34.14 37.66 23.96
N SER A 205 35.34 37.08 23.97
CA SER A 205 35.69 35.95 23.10
C SER A 205 34.87 34.68 23.39
N GLN A 206 34.53 34.41 24.66
CA GLN A 206 33.68 33.27 25.03
C GLN A 206 32.23 33.53 24.60
N PHE A 207 31.73 34.75 24.79
CA PHE A 207 30.39 35.15 24.36
C PHE A 207 30.25 35.08 22.83
N GLN A 208 31.27 35.54 22.10
CA GLN A 208 31.37 35.44 20.65
C GLN A 208 31.43 33.98 20.19
N SER A 209 32.13 33.10 20.90
CA SER A 209 32.20 31.67 20.55
C SER A 209 30.85 30.94 20.72
N ILE A 210 30.10 31.28 21.78
CA ILE A 210 28.76 30.75 22.02
C ILE A 210 27.78 31.32 21.00
N ARG A 211 27.83 32.64 20.74
CA ARG A 211 27.01 33.31 19.73
C ARG A 211 27.26 32.73 18.34
N LYS A 212 28.52 32.50 17.98
CA LYS A 212 28.90 31.87 16.72
C LYS A 212 28.35 30.45 16.61
N LYS A 213 28.45 29.62 17.65
CA LYS A 213 27.85 28.27 17.65
C LYS A 213 26.32 28.29 17.61
N LEU A 214 25.69 29.30 18.23
CA LEU A 214 24.25 29.52 18.19
C LEU A 214 23.81 29.93 16.79
N ASP A 215 24.53 30.85 16.17
CA ASP A 215 24.28 31.32 14.80
C ASP A 215 24.54 30.20 13.79
N GLU A 216 25.60 29.40 13.94
CA GLU A 216 25.86 28.20 13.12
C GLU A 216 24.73 27.17 13.27
N SER A 217 24.24 26.94 14.50
CA SER A 217 23.09 26.07 14.72
C SER A 217 21.82 26.64 14.10
N ASN A 218 21.58 27.95 14.22
CA ASN A 218 20.42 28.62 13.63
C ASN A 218 20.45 28.61 12.10
N VAL A 219 21.63 28.75 11.49
CA VAL A 219 21.84 28.61 10.03
C VAL A 219 21.59 27.17 9.60
N ASN A 220 22.05 26.17 10.36
CA ASN A 220 21.77 24.77 10.05
C ASN A 220 20.28 24.43 10.20
N LEU A 221 19.59 25.02 11.18
CA LEU A 221 18.15 24.86 11.39
C LEU A 221 17.32 25.51 10.28
N THR A 222 17.70 26.70 9.83
CA THR A 222 17.03 27.38 8.72
C THR A 222 17.25 26.64 7.39
N LYS A 223 18.45 26.12 7.14
CA LYS A 223 18.70 25.23 6.00
C LYS A 223 17.86 23.95 6.06
N LEU A 224 17.75 23.33 7.23
CA LEU A 224 16.92 22.14 7.43
C LEU A 224 15.43 22.47 7.22
N ALA A 225 14.97 23.60 7.74
CA ALA A 225 13.60 24.08 7.56
C ALA A 225 13.29 24.40 6.10
N ASP A 226 14.24 24.97 5.35
CA ASP A 226 14.11 25.24 3.92
C ASP A 226 14.14 23.94 3.09
N GLU A 227 14.97 22.95 3.45
CA GLU A 227 14.96 21.62 2.81
C GLU A 227 13.64 20.88 3.06
N ILE A 228 13.11 20.99 4.27
CA ILE A 228 11.78 20.47 4.65
C ILE A 228 10.68 21.22 3.88
N SER A 229 10.74 22.55 3.79
CA SER A 229 9.74 23.37 3.06
C SER A 229 9.70 23.07 1.55
N LYS A 230 10.81 22.61 0.97
CA LYS A 230 10.89 22.19 -0.45
C LYS A 230 10.29 20.81 -0.68
N GLN A 231 10.15 19.98 0.36
CA GLN A 231 9.34 18.76 0.29
C GLN A 231 7.87 19.12 0.52
N LYS A 232 6.97 18.76 -0.39
CA LYS A 232 5.52 18.99 -0.24
C LYS A 232 5.00 18.24 0.99
N LEU A 233 4.97 18.92 2.14
CA LEU A 233 4.43 18.39 3.39
C LEU A 233 3.00 18.89 3.64
N PRO A 234 2.14 18.08 4.28
CA PRO A 234 0.79 18.49 4.68
C PRO A 234 0.83 19.59 5.76
N ASP A 235 -0.21 20.43 5.77
CA ASP A 235 -0.27 21.68 6.55
C ASP A 235 -0.16 21.51 8.07
N THR A 236 -0.35 20.30 8.60
CA THR A 236 -0.15 19.99 10.04
C THR A 236 1.29 20.17 10.51
N VAL A 237 2.29 20.08 9.62
CA VAL A 237 3.71 20.30 9.97
C VAL A 237 4.07 21.79 10.00
N LYS A 238 3.38 22.64 9.23
CA LYS A 238 3.61 24.10 9.25
C LYS A 238 3.33 24.73 10.62
N THR A 239 2.35 24.20 11.35
CA THR A 239 1.92 24.75 12.64
C THR A 239 2.99 24.57 13.74
N ILE A 240 3.79 23.50 13.69
CA ILE A 240 4.88 23.28 14.65
C ILE A 240 6.06 24.21 14.36
N ILE A 241 6.33 24.49 13.08
CA ILE A 241 7.44 25.35 12.64
C ILE A 241 7.19 26.84 12.96
N MET A 242 5.93 27.27 13.02
CA MET A 242 5.56 28.69 13.16
C MET A 242 5.22 29.15 14.58
N THR A 243 5.51 28.35 15.62
CA THR A 243 5.32 28.85 17.00
C THR A 243 6.63 29.48 17.49
N PRO A 244 6.82 30.81 17.42
CA PRO A 244 7.97 31.43 18.04
C PRO A 244 7.93 31.16 19.54
N VAL A 245 9.03 30.65 20.08
CA VAL A 245 9.26 30.58 21.53
C VAL A 245 9.20 32.02 22.05
N ARG A 246 8.03 32.42 22.56
CA ARG A 246 7.86 33.69 23.28
C ARG A 246 8.58 33.55 24.61
N ILE A 247 9.84 33.97 24.63
CA ILE A 247 10.56 34.27 25.86
C ILE A 247 9.87 35.51 26.44
N LYS A 248 9.07 35.32 27.49
CA LYS A 248 8.55 36.44 28.28
C LYS A 248 9.75 37.11 28.96
N LYS A 249 9.93 38.40 28.68
CA LYS A 249 10.88 39.29 29.36
C LYS A 249 10.52 39.43 30.83
#